data_AF-A0A3B0YV18-F1
#
_entry.id   AF-A0A3B0YV18-F1
#
_cell.length_a   1.000
_cell.length_b   1.000
_cell.length_c   1.000
_cell.angle_alpha   90.00
_cell.angle_beta   90.00
_cell.angle_gamma   90.00
#
_symmetry.space_group_name_H-M   'P 1'
#
loop_
_entity.id
_entity.type
_entity.pdbx_description
1 polymer ?
#
loop_
_entity_poly.entity_id
_entity_poly.type
_entity_poly.pdbx_seq_one_letter_code
_entity_poly.pdbx_strand_id
1 'polypeptide(L)'
;DRIPREAAICGCCLVTGMQGSAANSVDVPVPGKYKFDESGSDVLSRVAAMLVEILGNYDLHARDLDACREAIMCQEKCFEHEVSTLFTQLSQP
;
A
#
# COMPACT_ATOMS: atom_id res chain seq x y z
N ASP A 1 1.34 8.73 1.44
CA ASP A 1 2.14 7.57 1.86
C ASP A 1 2.15 7.32 3.38
N ARG A 2 2.63 8.27 4.20
CA ARG A 2 2.86 8.05 5.65
C ARG A 2 1.71 7.37 6.43
N ILE A 3 0.47 7.89 6.33
CA ILE A 3 -0.68 7.33 7.07
C ILE A 3 -0.99 5.88 6.64
N PRO A 4 -1.17 5.56 5.33
CA PRO A 4 -1.31 4.18 4.88
C PRO A 4 -0.21 3.23 5.38
N ARG A 5 1.04 3.69 5.36
CA ARG A 5 2.20 2.91 5.81
C ARG A 5 2.14 2.55 7.29
N GLU A 6 1.91 3.53 8.15
CA GLU A 6 1.79 3.31 9.60
C GLU A 6 0.63 2.35 9.91
N ALA A 7 -0.52 2.54 9.25
CA ALA A 7 -1.68 1.67 9.41
C ALA A 7 -1.42 0.22 8.94
N ALA A 8 -0.68 0.01 7.83
CA ALA A 8 -0.31 -1.32 7.36
C ALA A 8 0.50 -2.09 8.42
N ILE A 9 1.50 -1.42 9.01
CA ILE A 9 2.39 -1.99 10.03
C ILE A 9 1.64 -2.29 11.33
N CYS A 10 0.62 -1.50 11.67
CA CYS A 10 -0.28 -1.79 12.78
C CYS A 10 -1.26 -2.96 12.52
N GLY A 11 -1.20 -3.61 11.36
CA GLY A 11 -2.09 -4.74 11.03
C GLY A 11 -3.48 -4.32 10.57
N CYS A 12 -3.71 -3.04 10.26
CA CYS A 12 -4.99 -2.57 9.75
C CYS A 12 -5.23 -3.07 8.32
N CYS A 13 -6.51 -3.21 7.96
CA CYS A 13 -6.92 -3.24 6.56
C CYS A 13 -6.89 -1.82 6.00
N LEU A 14 -6.39 -1.64 4.78
CA LEU A 14 -6.28 -0.35 4.14
C LEU A 14 -7.37 -0.19 3.09
N VAL A 15 -8.09 0.92 3.18
CA VAL A 15 -8.94 1.45 2.12
C VAL A 15 -8.49 2.89 1.89
N THR A 16 -8.17 3.24 0.64
CA THR A 16 -7.63 4.56 0.32
C THR A 16 -8.36 5.18 -0.86
N GLY A 17 -8.32 6.50 -0.94
CA GLY A 17 -8.61 7.21 -2.18
C GLY A 17 -7.57 6.93 -3.27
N MET A 18 -7.70 7.62 -4.40
CA MET A 18 -6.74 7.60 -5.52
C MET A 18 -6.03 8.93 -5.73
N GLN A 19 -6.25 9.93 -4.87
CA GLN A 19 -5.62 11.25 -5.04
C GLN A 19 -4.13 11.25 -4.67
N GLY A 20 -3.34 12.01 -5.43
CA GLY A 20 -1.89 12.14 -5.22
C GLY A 20 -1.15 10.80 -5.31
N SER A 21 -0.26 10.53 -4.35
CA SER A 21 0.51 9.27 -4.32
C SER A 21 -0.34 8.04 -3.98
N ALA A 22 -1.60 8.20 -3.58
CA ALA A 22 -2.48 7.07 -3.28
C ALA A 22 -2.86 6.26 -4.52
N ALA A 23 -2.84 6.83 -5.73
CA ALA A 23 -3.01 6.06 -6.98
C ALA A 23 -1.76 5.27 -7.39
N ASN A 24 -0.57 5.66 -6.90
CA ASN A 24 0.68 5.01 -7.27
C ASN A 24 0.83 3.66 -6.55
N SER A 25 0.99 2.59 -7.33
CA SER A 25 1.16 1.23 -6.81
C SER A 25 2.53 0.97 -6.18
N VAL A 26 3.49 1.86 -6.37
CA VAL A 26 4.82 1.81 -5.75
C VAL A 26 4.79 2.55 -4.41
N ASP A 27 4.30 3.80 -4.41
CA ASP A 27 4.26 4.61 -3.19
C ASP A 27 3.29 4.03 -2.17
N VAL A 28 2.11 3.56 -2.60
CA VAL A 28 1.10 2.93 -1.75
C VAL A 28 0.74 1.56 -2.33
N PRO A 29 1.50 0.49 -1.98
CA PRO A 29 1.42 -0.84 -2.61
C PRO A 29 0.23 -1.67 -2.12
N VAL A 30 -0.96 -1.06 -2.14
CA VAL A 30 -2.23 -1.67 -1.77
C VAL A 30 -2.92 -2.19 -3.05
N PRO A 31 -3.56 -3.37 -3.03
CA PRO A 31 -4.31 -3.87 -4.18
C PRO A 31 -5.39 -2.87 -4.65
N GLY A 32 -5.57 -2.74 -5.97
CA GLY A 32 -6.49 -1.77 -6.56
C GLY A 32 -7.94 -1.90 -6.09
N LYS A 33 -8.38 -3.09 -5.66
CA LYS A 33 -9.72 -3.31 -5.10
C LYS A 33 -10.01 -2.53 -3.81
N TYR A 34 -8.96 -2.06 -3.12
CA TYR A 34 -9.08 -1.23 -1.93
C TYR A 34 -8.86 0.27 -2.21
N LYS A 35 -8.62 0.65 -3.48
CA LYS A 35 -8.44 2.03 -3.92
C LYS A 35 -9.73 2.52 -4.57
N PHE A 36 -10.19 3.70 -4.17
CA PHE A 36 -11.44 4.27 -4.63
C PHE A 36 -11.23 5.66 -5.23
N ASP A 37 -11.81 5.88 -6.40
CA ASP A 37 -11.89 7.21 -7.00
C ASP A 37 -13.04 7.99 -6.35
N GLU A 38 -12.69 9.07 -5.66
CA GLU A 38 -13.62 9.92 -4.91
C GLU A 38 -14.52 10.77 -5.82
N SER A 39 -14.23 10.86 -7.12
CA SER A 39 -15.04 11.60 -8.09
C SER A 39 -16.33 10.87 -8.50
N GLY A 40 -16.42 9.57 -8.25
CA GLY A 40 -17.58 8.74 -8.59
C GLY A 40 -18.78 9.00 -7.67
N SER A 41 -19.97 9.18 -8.24
CA SER A 41 -21.21 9.40 -7.47
C SER A 41 -21.62 8.22 -6.59
N ASP A 42 -21.12 7.01 -6.89
CA ASP A 42 -21.39 5.76 -6.16
C ASP A 42 -20.29 5.40 -5.14
N VAL A 43 -19.25 6.24 -4.98
CA VAL A 43 -18.07 5.91 -4.17
C VAL A 43 -18.42 5.59 -2.72
N LEU A 44 -19.34 6.33 -2.11
CA LEU A 44 -19.74 6.12 -0.72
C LEU A 44 -20.35 4.73 -0.52
N SER A 45 -21.24 4.31 -1.42
CA SER A 45 -21.87 2.98 -1.37
C SER A 45 -20.85 1.86 -1.54
N ARG A 46 -19.89 2.05 -2.45
CA ARG A 46 -18.83 1.06 -2.71
C ARG A 46 -17.85 0.94 -1.55
N VAL A 47 -17.45 2.07 -0.96
CA VAL A 47 -16.59 2.08 0.24
C VAL A 47 -17.33 1.43 1.42
N ALA A 48 -18.61 1.76 1.65
CA ALA A 48 -19.41 1.15 2.71
C ALA A 48 -19.51 -0.38 2.53
N ALA A 49 -19.76 -0.86 1.32
CA ALA A 49 -19.80 -2.29 1.02
C ALA A 49 -18.44 -2.97 1.30
N MET A 50 -17.33 -2.33 0.91
CA MET A 50 -15.99 -2.84 1.21
C MET A 50 -15.71 -2.90 2.71
N LEU A 51 -16.12 -1.89 3.48
CA LEU A 51 -15.95 -1.88 4.93
C LEU A 51 -16.75 -2.99 5.60
N VAL A 52 -18.00 -3.22 5.18
CA VAL A 52 -18.82 -4.34 5.68
C VAL A 52 -18.15 -5.67 5.38
N GLU A 53 -17.60 -5.83 4.18
CA GLU A 53 -16.92 -7.06 3.76
C GLU A 53 -15.62 -7.30 4.54
N ILE A 54 -14.82 -6.25 4.78
CA ILE A 54 -13.63 -6.32 5.64
C ILE A 54 -14.01 -6.72 7.07
N LEU A 55 -15.09 -6.16 7.62
CA LEU A 55 -15.55 -6.51 8.96
C LEU A 55 -16.07 -7.95 9.05
N GLY A 56 -16.65 -8.48 7.97
CA GLY A 56 -17.11 -9.87 7.89
C GLY A 56 -15.99 -10.88 7.65
N ASN A 57 -14.93 -10.48 6.96
CA ASN A 57 -13.86 -11.36 6.47
C ASN A 57 -12.45 -10.79 6.77
N TYR A 58 -12.23 -10.28 7.99
CA TYR A 58 -11.01 -9.56 8.37
C TYR A 58 -9.72 -10.32 8.00
N ASP A 59 -9.60 -11.59 8.38
CA ASP A 59 -8.36 -12.36 8.16
C ASP A 59 -8.02 -12.49 6.66
N LEU A 60 -9.03 -12.61 5.80
CA LEU A 60 -8.84 -12.65 4.35
C LEU A 60 -8.27 -11.33 3.83
N HIS A 61 -8.90 -10.22 4.21
CA HIS A 61 -8.49 -8.88 3.78
C HIS A 61 -7.16 -8.43 4.39
N ALA A 62 -6.88 -8.84 5.63
CA ALA A 62 -5.61 -8.61 6.27
C ALA A 62 -4.49 -9.32 5.49
N ARG A 63 -4.70 -10.58 5.09
CA ARG A 63 -3.73 -11.36 4.31
C ARG A 63 -3.48 -10.80 2.91
N ASP A 64 -4.50 -10.23 2.27
CA ASP A 64 -4.33 -9.55 0.98
C ASP A 64 -3.37 -8.35 1.03
N LEU A 65 -3.06 -7.86 2.24
CA LEU A 65 -2.14 -6.75 2.47
C LEU A 65 -0.77 -7.22 2.96
N ASP A 66 -0.51 -8.53 3.05
CA ASP A 66 0.79 -9.04 3.50
C ASP A 66 1.92 -8.58 2.60
N ALA A 67 1.74 -8.65 1.27
CA ALA A 67 2.73 -8.15 0.32
C ALA A 67 3.03 -6.63 0.51
N CYS A 68 2.02 -5.85 0.87
CA CYS A 68 2.18 -4.43 1.19
C CYS A 68 3.03 -4.24 2.45
N ARG A 69 2.73 -4.99 3.52
CA ARG A 69 3.49 -4.96 4.79
C ARG A 69 4.93 -5.41 4.58
N GLU A 70 5.13 -6.51 3.87
CA GLU A 70 6.46 -7.04 3.53
C GLU A 70 7.29 -6.01 2.75
N ALA A 71 6.68 -5.37 1.75
CA ALA A 71 7.34 -4.31 0.99
C ALA A 71 7.77 -3.14 1.89
N ILE A 72 6.88 -2.65 2.77
CA ILE A 72 7.19 -1.57 3.72
C ILE A 72 8.35 -1.97 4.65
N MET A 73 8.31 -3.19 5.20
CA MET A 73 9.34 -3.69 6.12
C MET A 73 10.70 -3.91 5.43
N CYS A 74 10.72 -4.23 4.13
CA CYS A 74 11.95 -4.44 3.38
C CYS A 74 12.55 -3.14 2.81
N GLN A 75 11.83 -2.02 2.83
CA GLN A 75 12.26 -0.79 2.13
C GLN A 75 13.61 -0.25 2.59
N GLU A 76 13.91 -0.27 3.90
CA GLU A 76 15.21 0.18 4.42
C GLU A 76 16.35 -0.64 3.81
N LYS A 77 16.22 -1.97 3.87
CA LYS A 77 17.20 -2.90 3.29
C LYS A 77 17.34 -2.74 1.78
N CYS A 78 16.24 -2.56 1.06
CA CYS A 78 16.27 -2.31 -0.38
C CYS A 78 17.01 -1.01 -0.70
N PHE A 79 16.74 0.07 0.04
CA PHE A 79 17.42 1.35 -0.13
C PHE A 79 18.93 1.23 0.07
N GLU A 80 19.38 0.59 1.15
CA GLU A 80 20.81 0.37 1.40
C GLU A 80 21.48 -0.42 0.26
N HIS A 81 20.80 -1.46 -0.23
CA HIS A 81 21.30 -2.28 -1.33
C HIS A 81 21.39 -1.49 -2.64
N GLU A 82 20.37 -0.69 -2.96
CA GLU A 82 20.32 0.16 -4.15
C GLU A 82 21.44 1.21 -4.13
N VAL A 83 21.64 1.88 -2.99
CA VAL A 83 22.74 2.84 -2.79
C VAL A 83 24.09 2.17 -2.98
N SER A 84 24.32 1.03 -2.32
CA SER A 84 25.58 0.28 -2.43
C SER A 84 25.86 -0.15 -3.89
N THR A 85 24.82 -0.63 -4.58
CA THR A 85 24.91 -1.05 -5.98
C THR A 85 25.27 0.13 -6.89
N LEU A 86 24.61 1.27 -6.72
CA LEU A 86 24.85 2.49 -7.50
C LEU A 86 26.33 2.94 -7.38
N PHE A 87 26.85 3.03 -6.16
CA PHE A 87 28.23 3.47 -5.95
C PHE A 87 29.27 2.44 -6.45
N THR A 88 28.95 1.15 -6.37
CA THR A 88 29.82 0.10 -6.94
C THR A 88 29.90 0.20 -8.46
N GLN A 89 28.77 0.45 -9.13
CA GLN A 89 28.72 0.64 -10.59
C GLN A 89 29.47 1.88 -11.04
N LEU A 90 29.32 3.00 -10.33
CA LEU A 90 30.01 4.25 -10.65
C LEU A 90 31.53 4.19 -10.40
N SER A 91 31.98 3.25 -9.58
CA SER A 91 33.41 3.07 -9.27
C SER A 91 34.13 2.14 -10.25
N GLN A 92 33.43 1.57 -11.24
CA GLN A 92 34.06 0.80 -12.30
C GLN A 92 34.67 1.75 -13.35
N PRO A 93 35.92 1.50 -13.80
CA PRO A 93 36.63 2.34 -14.75
C PRO A 93 36.01 2.35 -16.16
#